data_AF-A0A845CBY5-F1
#
_entry.id   AF-A0A845CBY5-F1
#
_cell.length_a   1.000
_cell.length_b   1.000
_cell.length_c   1.000
_cell.angle_alpha   90.00
_cell.angle_beta   90.00
_cell.angle_gamma   90.00
#
_symmetry.space_group_name_H-M   'P 1'
#
loop_
_entity.id
_entity.type
_entity.pdbx_description
1 polymer ?
#
loop_
_entity_poly.entity_id
_entity_poly.type
_entity_poly.pdbx_seq_one_letter_code
_entity_poly.pdbx_strand_id
1 'polypeptide(L)'
;MRESSYPITPSEIAHVYRQISAWTKGELLGLSETQLDRTGTEEWARWSPRRQLSHMAYITTRWFMVLYGTTSLPWPSVDMSQFSTFINTRDDDRRFSSERYGDIEWLYLRFSEACEAAAIQVEKLENENSIDQSLLFVFSDSSVVGTSEERSVDLWNRCLKCHPDGFTTDADYAYGFRITPLATLRHVLWDDLIHLRSIRLHRKALGLSPVYPDAPVGGYTSAYPIY
;
A
#
# COMPACT_ATOMS: atom_id res chain seq x y z
N MET A 1 14.74 17.52 17.19
CA MET A 1 13.78 17.02 16.17
C MET A 1 13.02 15.87 16.81
N ARG A 2 11.68 15.88 16.81
CA ARG A 2 10.94 14.67 17.19
C ARG A 2 11.18 13.66 16.07
N GLU A 3 11.74 12.51 16.39
CA GLU A 3 11.76 11.35 15.48
C GLU A 3 10.33 11.13 14.98
N SER A 4 10.13 11.10 13.67
CA SER A 4 8.82 10.79 13.12
C SER A 4 8.46 9.35 13.52
N SER A 5 7.21 9.11 13.91
CA SER A 5 6.73 7.77 14.25
C SER A 5 6.51 6.87 13.01
N TYR A 6 7.07 7.26 11.87
CA TYR A 6 6.91 6.64 10.56
C TYR A 6 8.09 7.04 9.64
N PRO A 7 8.45 6.18 8.67
CA PRO A 7 9.60 6.40 7.79
C PRO A 7 9.36 7.58 6.85
N ILE A 8 10.33 8.50 6.77
CA ILE A 8 10.27 9.70 5.92
C ILE A 8 11.47 9.79 4.97
N THR A 9 12.67 9.47 5.47
CA THR A 9 13.91 9.52 4.69
C THR A 9 14.03 8.31 3.76
N PRO A 10 14.78 8.38 2.64
CA PRO A 10 14.98 7.24 1.76
C PRO A 10 15.48 5.99 2.49
N SER A 11 16.52 6.13 3.33
CA SER A 11 17.07 5.01 4.11
C SER A 11 16.04 4.36 5.05
N GLU A 12 15.22 5.15 5.75
CA GLU A 12 14.12 4.62 6.59
C GLU A 12 13.07 3.91 5.74
N ILE A 13 12.65 4.49 4.61
CA ILE A 13 11.66 3.91 3.71
C ILE A 13 12.15 2.57 3.16
N ALA A 14 13.38 2.52 2.64
CA ALA A 14 13.99 1.29 2.12
C ALA A 14 14.11 0.23 3.21
N HIS A 15 14.56 0.61 4.42
CA HIS A 15 14.63 -0.30 5.55
C HIS A 15 13.27 -0.92 5.88
N VAL A 16 12.22 -0.11 5.98
CA VAL A 16 10.88 -0.62 6.32
C VAL A 16 10.33 -1.50 5.20
N TYR A 17 10.54 -1.18 3.91
CA TYR A 17 10.18 -2.07 2.80
C TYR A 17 10.83 -3.45 2.93
N ARG A 18 12.12 -3.52 3.32
CA ARG A 18 12.82 -4.81 3.53
C ARG A 18 12.28 -5.61 4.71
N GLN A 19 11.49 -5.01 5.59
CA GLN A 19 10.99 -5.65 6.82
C GLN A 19 9.49 -5.98 6.76
N ILE A 20 8.69 -5.16 6.07
CA ILE A 20 7.23 -5.22 6.15
C ILE A 20 6.64 -6.55 5.66
N SER A 21 7.26 -7.21 4.69
CA SER A 21 6.84 -8.54 4.25
C SER A 21 7.01 -9.58 5.36
N ALA A 22 8.18 -9.61 6.02
CA ALA A 22 8.46 -10.50 7.15
C ALA A 22 7.54 -10.22 8.35
N TRP A 23 7.26 -8.94 8.63
CA TRP A 23 6.29 -8.57 9.66
C TRP A 23 4.90 -9.12 9.35
N THR A 24 4.43 -8.90 8.12
CA THR A 24 3.13 -9.37 7.65
C THR A 24 3.03 -10.89 7.72
N LYS A 25 4.06 -11.62 7.29
CA LYS A 25 4.10 -13.10 7.40
C LYS A 25 4.01 -13.58 8.84
N GLY A 26 4.76 -12.96 9.76
CA GLY A 26 4.69 -13.35 11.16
C GLY A 26 3.31 -13.14 11.78
N GLU A 27 2.63 -12.03 11.46
CA GLU A 27 1.28 -11.77 11.96
C GLU A 27 0.23 -12.76 11.42
N LEU A 28 0.43 -13.29 10.21
CA LEU A 28 -0.45 -14.26 9.56
C LEU A 28 -0.10 -15.71 9.90
N LEU A 29 1.12 -15.98 10.39
CA LEU A 29 1.60 -17.32 10.67
C LEU A 29 0.73 -18.01 11.72
N GLY A 30 0.30 -19.24 11.38
CA GLY A 30 -0.52 -20.09 12.25
C GLY A 30 -2.01 -19.78 12.24
N LEU A 31 -2.47 -18.79 11.45
CA LEU A 31 -3.90 -18.58 11.24
C LEU A 31 -4.48 -19.67 10.33
N SER A 32 -5.66 -20.19 10.68
CA SER A 32 -6.42 -21.09 9.80
C SER A 32 -7.06 -20.34 8.63
N GLU A 33 -7.49 -21.07 7.59
CA GLU A 33 -8.23 -20.48 6.46
C GLU A 33 -9.42 -19.63 6.92
N THR A 34 -10.21 -20.12 7.88
CA THR A 34 -11.34 -19.37 8.44
C THR A 34 -10.91 -18.09 9.16
N GLN A 35 -9.75 -18.08 9.81
CA GLN A 35 -9.21 -16.89 10.47
C GLN A 35 -8.64 -15.90 9.44
N LEU A 36 -8.01 -16.40 8.37
CA LEU A 36 -7.53 -15.58 7.24
C LEU A 36 -8.67 -14.90 6.48
N ASP A 37 -9.86 -15.50 6.47
CA ASP A 37 -11.06 -14.98 5.80
C ASP A 37 -12.06 -14.30 6.74
N ARG A 38 -11.70 -14.15 8.03
CA ARG A 38 -12.53 -13.44 9.01
C ARG A 38 -12.76 -12.00 8.58
N THR A 39 -14.01 -11.56 8.61
CA THR A 39 -14.41 -10.15 8.49
C THR A 39 -15.18 -9.70 9.73
N GLY A 40 -15.41 -8.40 9.87
CA GLY A 40 -16.15 -7.80 10.98
C GLY A 40 -16.89 -6.53 10.55
N THR A 41 -17.63 -5.95 11.49
CA THR A 41 -18.40 -4.71 11.27
C THR A 41 -17.56 -3.45 11.47
N GLU A 42 -16.47 -3.58 12.21
CA GLU A 42 -15.49 -2.51 12.44
C GLU A 42 -14.80 -2.12 11.12
N GLU A 43 -14.48 -0.84 10.95
CA GLU A 43 -13.86 -0.33 9.71
C GLU A 43 -12.60 -1.11 9.30
N TRP A 44 -11.72 -1.42 10.27
CA TRP A 44 -10.49 -2.18 10.05
C TRP A 44 -10.73 -3.67 9.74
N ALA A 45 -11.91 -4.18 10.08
CA ALA A 45 -12.29 -5.58 9.91
C ALA A 45 -13.14 -5.82 8.65
N ARG A 46 -13.52 -4.76 7.91
CA ARG A 46 -14.26 -4.87 6.64
C ARG A 46 -13.53 -5.75 5.62
N TRP A 47 -12.21 -5.71 5.62
CA TRP A 47 -11.35 -6.61 4.85
C TRP A 47 -10.70 -7.63 5.78
N SER A 48 -10.75 -8.90 5.36
CA SER A 48 -10.11 -10.00 6.07
C SER A 48 -8.58 -9.93 5.99
N PRO A 49 -7.83 -10.61 6.87
CA PRO A 49 -6.37 -10.67 6.77
C PRO A 49 -5.84 -11.02 5.38
N ARG A 50 -6.48 -12.00 4.70
CA ARG A 50 -6.14 -12.36 3.31
C ARG A 50 -6.39 -11.21 2.34
N ARG A 51 -7.51 -10.49 2.47
CA ARG A 51 -7.83 -9.33 1.63
C ARG A 51 -6.88 -8.17 1.88
N GLN A 52 -6.47 -7.94 3.14
CA GLN A 52 -5.45 -6.94 3.46
C GLN A 52 -4.13 -7.27 2.74
N LEU A 53 -3.63 -8.51 2.87
CA LEU A 53 -2.40 -8.91 2.17
C LEU A 53 -2.54 -8.87 0.64
N SER A 54 -3.70 -9.27 0.10
CA SER A 54 -3.97 -9.21 -1.34
C SER A 54 -3.94 -7.77 -1.87
N HIS A 55 -4.47 -6.82 -1.11
CA HIS A 55 -4.36 -5.40 -1.42
C HIS A 55 -2.91 -4.92 -1.37
N MET A 56 -2.18 -5.20 -0.28
CA MET A 56 -0.78 -4.82 -0.12
C MET A 56 0.09 -5.34 -1.27
N ALA A 57 -0.06 -6.62 -1.63
CA ALA A 57 0.62 -7.21 -2.77
C ALA A 57 0.25 -6.51 -4.09
N TYR A 58 -1.04 -6.26 -4.31
CA TYR A 58 -1.54 -5.64 -5.54
C TYR A 58 -1.10 -4.19 -5.70
N ILE A 59 -1.30 -3.36 -4.67
CA ILE A 59 -1.09 -1.91 -4.74
C ILE A 59 0.40 -1.61 -4.92
N THR A 60 1.26 -2.29 -4.18
CA THR A 60 2.71 -2.12 -4.26
C THR A 60 3.20 -2.53 -5.65
N THR A 61 2.79 -3.71 -6.13
CA THR A 61 3.07 -4.19 -7.50
C THR A 61 2.61 -3.18 -8.57
N ARG A 62 1.35 -2.71 -8.47
CA ARG A 62 0.75 -1.80 -9.44
C ARG A 62 1.49 -0.47 -9.52
N TRP A 63 1.82 0.11 -8.37
CA TRP A 63 2.53 1.39 -8.34
C TRP A 63 3.93 1.27 -8.94
N PHE A 64 4.66 0.16 -8.73
CA PHE A 64 5.91 -0.08 -9.48
C PHE A 64 5.69 -0.10 -10.99
N MET A 65 4.66 -0.82 -11.45
CA MET A 65 4.36 -0.90 -12.87
C MET A 65 4.00 0.46 -13.47
N VAL A 66 3.20 1.27 -12.76
CA VAL A 66 2.80 2.62 -13.19
C VAL A 66 3.98 3.58 -13.18
N LEU A 67 4.82 3.55 -12.13
CA LEU A 67 5.98 4.43 -11.99
C LEU A 67 7.03 4.18 -13.07
N TYR A 68 7.32 2.92 -13.39
CA TYR A 68 8.47 2.56 -14.20
C TYR A 68 8.12 2.07 -15.60
N GLY A 69 6.82 1.85 -15.91
CA GLY A 69 6.40 1.21 -17.16
C GLY A 69 6.94 -0.22 -17.31
N THR A 70 7.51 -0.76 -16.24
CA THR A 70 8.30 -1.98 -16.23
C THR A 70 7.41 -3.15 -15.85
N THR A 71 7.19 -4.06 -16.80
CA THR A 71 6.59 -5.38 -16.53
C THR A 71 7.64 -6.41 -16.08
N SER A 72 8.92 -6.03 -16.06
CA SER A 72 10.07 -6.92 -15.81
C SER A 72 10.59 -6.86 -14.38
N LEU A 73 9.69 -6.95 -13.41
CA LEU A 73 10.08 -7.56 -12.14
C LEU A 73 10.12 -9.08 -12.35
N PRO A 74 10.95 -9.85 -11.61
CA PRO A 74 11.11 -11.29 -11.81
C PRO A 74 9.88 -12.08 -11.31
N TRP A 75 8.69 -11.61 -11.68
CA TRP A 75 7.42 -12.17 -11.26
C TRP A 75 7.01 -13.28 -12.23
N PRO A 76 6.58 -14.47 -11.76
CA PRO A 76 5.71 -15.35 -12.55
C PRO A 76 4.57 -14.58 -13.21
N SER A 77 4.10 -15.09 -14.35
CA SER A 77 3.06 -14.43 -15.15
C SER A 77 1.82 -14.07 -14.31
N VAL A 78 1.66 -12.78 -14.03
CA VAL A 78 0.43 -12.21 -13.48
C VAL A 78 -0.43 -11.74 -14.65
N ASP A 79 -1.74 -11.93 -14.55
CA ASP A 79 -2.68 -11.39 -15.53
C ASP A 79 -2.68 -9.87 -15.48
N MET A 80 -1.96 -9.27 -16.42
CA MET A 80 -1.76 -7.82 -16.48
C MET A 80 -3.05 -7.04 -16.74
N SER A 81 -4.12 -7.71 -17.21
CA SER A 81 -5.43 -7.07 -17.39
C SER A 81 -6.00 -6.54 -16.07
N GLN A 82 -5.60 -7.11 -14.93
CA GLN A 82 -6.02 -6.66 -13.59
C GLN A 82 -5.40 -5.31 -13.15
N PHE A 83 -4.43 -4.79 -13.89
CA PHE A 83 -3.83 -3.48 -13.63
C PHE A 83 -4.30 -2.40 -14.62
N SER A 84 -5.10 -2.78 -15.62
CA SER A 84 -5.58 -1.86 -16.66
C SER A 84 -6.51 -0.76 -16.13
N THR A 85 -7.09 -0.97 -14.95
CA THR A 85 -8.00 -0.04 -14.27
C THR A 85 -7.59 0.14 -12.80
N PHE A 86 -8.05 1.21 -12.15
CA PHE A 86 -7.89 1.42 -10.70
C PHE A 86 -8.83 0.55 -9.85
N ILE A 87 -9.76 -0.15 -10.50
CA ILE A 87 -10.78 -1.00 -9.90
C ILE A 87 -10.78 -2.28 -10.73
N ASN A 88 -10.68 -3.45 -10.09
CA ASN A 88 -10.98 -4.71 -10.77
C ASN A 88 -12.51 -4.87 -10.90
N THR A 89 -13.00 -6.11 -10.86
CA THR A 89 -14.43 -6.36 -10.60
C THR A 89 -14.82 -5.71 -9.26
N ARG A 90 -16.12 -5.46 -9.07
CA ARG A 90 -16.66 -4.98 -7.77
C ARG A 90 -16.19 -5.87 -6.61
N ASP A 91 -16.02 -7.16 -6.88
CA ASP A 91 -15.63 -8.17 -5.90
C ASP A 91 -14.11 -8.22 -5.64
N ASP A 92 -13.29 -7.52 -6.43
CA ASP A 92 -11.82 -7.49 -6.32
C ASP A 92 -11.27 -6.06 -6.21
N ASP A 93 -12.06 -5.14 -5.65
CA ASP A 93 -11.73 -3.72 -5.45
C ASP A 93 -10.28 -3.49 -4.94
N ARG A 94 -9.42 -2.97 -5.84
CA ARG A 94 -8.00 -2.65 -5.61
C ARG A 94 -7.17 -3.81 -5.05
N ARG A 95 -7.46 -5.06 -5.40
CA ARG A 95 -6.72 -6.24 -4.94
C ARG A 95 -6.57 -7.28 -6.04
N PHE A 96 -5.68 -8.24 -5.87
CA PHE A 96 -5.63 -9.39 -6.79
C PHE A 96 -6.93 -10.17 -6.78
N SER A 97 -7.29 -10.73 -7.94
CA SER A 97 -8.53 -11.50 -8.05
C SER A 97 -8.55 -12.69 -7.11
N SER A 98 -9.55 -12.75 -6.24
CA SER A 98 -9.68 -13.80 -5.23
C SER A 98 -9.90 -15.19 -5.83
N GLU A 99 -10.51 -15.28 -7.02
CA GLU A 99 -10.69 -16.52 -7.78
C GLU A 99 -9.35 -17.12 -8.26
N ARG A 100 -8.38 -16.27 -8.59
CA ARG A 100 -7.12 -16.68 -9.23
C ARG A 100 -5.92 -16.69 -8.29
N TYR A 101 -5.93 -15.79 -7.30
CA TYR A 101 -4.79 -15.44 -6.47
C TYR A 101 -5.13 -15.48 -4.97
N GLY A 102 -6.01 -16.40 -4.57
CA GLY A 102 -6.43 -16.57 -3.17
C GLY A 102 -5.39 -17.24 -2.26
N ASP A 103 -4.37 -17.88 -2.81
CA ASP A 103 -3.36 -18.59 -2.01
C ASP A 103 -2.49 -17.62 -1.19
N ILE A 104 -2.40 -17.86 0.12
CA ILE A 104 -1.74 -16.92 1.04
C ILE A 104 -0.22 -16.88 0.85
N GLU A 105 0.40 -18.02 0.54
CA GLU A 105 1.85 -18.08 0.32
C GLU A 105 2.21 -17.41 -1.01
N TRP A 106 1.37 -17.54 -2.04
CA TRP A 106 1.51 -16.81 -3.30
C TRP A 106 1.43 -15.30 -3.07
N LEU A 107 0.41 -14.83 -2.35
CA LEU A 107 0.24 -13.41 -2.01
C LEU A 107 1.43 -12.87 -1.23
N TYR A 108 1.92 -13.63 -0.25
CA TYR A 108 3.12 -13.27 0.51
C TYR A 108 4.35 -13.16 -0.40
N LEU A 109 4.58 -14.14 -1.28
CA LEU A 109 5.71 -14.12 -2.20
C LEU A 109 5.65 -12.88 -3.11
N ARG A 110 4.47 -12.58 -3.66
CA ARG A 110 4.27 -11.38 -4.48
C ARG A 110 4.56 -10.10 -3.70
N PHE A 111 4.01 -9.98 -2.49
CA PHE A 111 4.23 -8.82 -1.65
C PHE A 111 5.71 -8.63 -1.30
N SER A 112 6.40 -9.72 -0.93
CA SER A 112 7.82 -9.69 -0.60
C SER A 112 8.69 -9.25 -1.78
N GLU A 113 8.44 -9.77 -2.98
CA GLU A 113 9.20 -9.38 -4.18
C GLU A 113 8.94 -7.92 -4.57
N ALA A 114 7.69 -7.44 -4.44
CA ALA A 114 7.35 -6.04 -4.69
C ALA A 114 8.01 -5.10 -3.68
N CYS A 115 8.07 -5.48 -2.40
CA CYS A 115 8.77 -4.71 -1.37
C CYS A 115 10.29 -4.67 -1.59
N GLU A 116 10.89 -5.78 -2.02
CA GLU A 116 12.32 -5.81 -2.32
C GLU A 116 12.66 -4.89 -3.51
N ALA A 117 11.84 -4.94 -4.57
CA ALA A 117 11.96 -4.02 -5.69
C ALA A 117 11.83 -2.56 -5.25
N ALA A 118 10.93 -2.29 -4.29
CA ALA A 118 10.75 -0.97 -3.70
C ALA A 118 11.98 -0.46 -2.98
N ALA A 119 12.55 -1.28 -2.11
CA ALA A 119 13.73 -0.90 -1.35
C ALA A 119 14.90 -0.57 -2.28
N ILE A 120 15.18 -1.43 -3.27
CA ILE A 120 16.24 -1.22 -4.27
C ILE A 120 16.02 0.11 -5.01
N GLN A 121 14.77 0.41 -5.35
CA GLN A 121 14.45 1.61 -6.10
C GLN A 121 14.56 2.89 -5.27
N VAL A 122 14.20 2.84 -3.98
CA VAL A 122 14.43 3.96 -3.05
C VAL A 122 15.93 4.24 -2.91
N GLU A 123 16.73 3.19 -2.70
CA GLU A 123 18.20 3.29 -2.60
C GLU A 123 18.81 3.86 -3.90
N LYS A 124 18.29 3.47 -5.06
CA LYS A 124 18.71 4.03 -6.35
C LYS A 124 18.40 5.53 -6.47
N LEU A 125 17.18 5.96 -6.11
CA LEU A 125 16.79 7.37 -6.15
C LEU A 125 17.66 8.24 -5.23
N GLU A 126 18.02 7.73 -4.06
CA GLU A 126 18.93 8.38 -3.12
C GLU A 126 20.34 8.54 -3.73
N ASN A 127 20.89 7.46 -4.31
CA ASN A 127 22.23 7.47 -4.91
C ASN A 127 22.35 8.35 -6.16
N GLU A 128 21.31 8.39 -7.00
CA GLU A 128 21.32 9.16 -8.26
C GLU A 128 20.90 10.63 -8.06
N ASN A 129 20.45 11.01 -6.87
CA ASN A 129 19.83 12.31 -6.58
C ASN A 129 18.64 12.64 -7.54
N SER A 130 17.97 11.61 -8.05
CA SER A 130 16.88 11.68 -9.04
C SER A 130 15.50 11.88 -8.39
N ILE A 131 15.43 12.63 -7.29
CA ILE A 131 14.21 12.78 -6.48
C ILE A 131 13.19 13.78 -7.04
N ASP A 132 13.59 14.62 -8.01
CA ASP A 132 12.80 15.77 -8.46
C ASP A 132 11.83 15.47 -9.61
N GLN A 133 11.90 14.29 -10.24
CA GLN A 133 10.99 13.94 -11.34
C GLN A 133 9.57 13.65 -10.84
N SER A 134 8.66 14.62 -10.93
CA SER A 134 7.27 14.41 -10.48
C SER A 134 6.39 13.73 -11.55
N LEU A 135 5.58 12.77 -11.13
CA LEU A 135 4.42 12.32 -11.88
C LEU A 135 3.23 13.25 -11.64
N LEU A 136 2.46 13.51 -12.71
CA LEU A 136 1.22 14.27 -12.65
C LEU A 136 0.01 13.32 -12.70
N PHE A 137 -0.81 13.38 -11.66
CA PHE A 137 -2.10 12.71 -11.58
C PHE A 137 -3.20 13.74 -11.82
N VAL A 138 -4.01 13.54 -12.86
CA VAL A 138 -5.15 14.41 -13.18
C VAL A 138 -6.42 13.62 -13.02
N PHE A 139 -7.34 14.13 -12.20
CA PHE A 139 -8.66 13.56 -11.99
C PHE A 139 -9.74 14.44 -12.64
N SER A 140 -10.91 13.83 -12.87
CA SER A 140 -12.14 14.56 -13.18
C SER A 140 -12.99 14.73 -11.93
N ASP A 141 -13.99 15.61 -12.01
CA ASP A 141 -15.00 15.80 -10.96
C ASP A 141 -15.78 14.53 -10.60
N SER A 142 -15.89 13.61 -11.57
CA SER A 142 -16.58 12.33 -11.45
C SER A 142 -15.65 11.17 -11.08
N SER A 143 -14.36 11.45 -10.84
CA SER A 143 -13.40 10.41 -10.48
C SER A 143 -13.63 9.94 -9.05
N VAL A 144 -13.79 8.63 -8.88
CA VAL A 144 -14.03 7.98 -7.59
C VAL A 144 -13.05 6.85 -7.31
N VAL A 145 -12.90 6.50 -6.04
CA VAL A 145 -11.95 5.50 -5.54
C VAL A 145 -12.66 4.18 -5.27
N GLY A 146 -12.32 3.17 -6.06
CA GLY A 146 -12.76 1.81 -5.81
C GLY A 146 -14.29 1.70 -5.73
N THR A 147 -14.75 0.79 -4.88
CA THR A 147 -16.17 0.59 -4.60
C THR A 147 -16.72 1.50 -3.50
N SER A 148 -15.86 2.30 -2.87
CA SER A 148 -16.26 3.24 -1.81
C SER A 148 -17.02 4.46 -2.33
N GLU A 149 -16.93 4.71 -3.64
CA GLU A 149 -17.46 5.91 -4.30
C GLU A 149 -16.95 7.24 -3.71
N GLU A 150 -15.89 7.20 -2.88
CA GLU A 150 -15.19 8.40 -2.43
C GLU A 150 -14.62 9.15 -3.64
N ARG A 151 -14.79 10.48 -3.69
CA ARG A 151 -14.18 11.30 -4.74
C ARG A 151 -12.66 11.23 -4.64
N SER A 152 -12.00 10.95 -5.76
CA SER A 152 -10.53 10.85 -5.82
C SER A 152 -9.86 12.12 -5.34
N VAL A 153 -10.41 13.29 -5.65
CA VAL A 153 -9.86 14.58 -5.19
C VAL A 153 -9.85 14.69 -3.65
N ASP A 154 -10.87 14.16 -2.97
CA ASP A 154 -10.98 14.24 -1.52
C ASP A 154 -9.96 13.31 -0.85
N LEU A 155 -9.80 12.09 -1.38
CA LEU A 155 -8.73 11.17 -0.99
C LEU A 155 -7.35 11.82 -1.14
N TRP A 156 -7.04 12.34 -2.33
CA TRP A 156 -5.72 12.88 -2.65
C TRP A 156 -5.41 14.15 -1.85
N ASN A 157 -6.41 14.99 -1.57
CA ASN A 157 -6.26 16.12 -0.66
C ASN A 157 -5.95 15.70 0.79
N ARG A 158 -6.51 14.59 1.27
CA ARG A 158 -6.14 14.04 2.59
C ARG A 158 -4.71 13.51 2.58
N CYS A 159 -4.33 12.75 1.55
CA CYS A 159 -2.97 12.23 1.41
C CYS A 159 -1.94 13.36 1.34
N LEU A 160 -2.20 14.42 0.56
CA LEU A 160 -1.35 15.61 0.46
C LEU A 160 -0.99 16.19 1.84
N LYS A 161 -1.97 16.29 2.76
CA LYS A 161 -1.77 16.84 4.11
C LYS A 161 -0.88 15.97 5.01
N CYS A 162 -0.72 14.69 4.68
CA CYS A 162 0.07 13.75 5.48
C CYS A 162 1.54 13.72 5.05
N HIS A 163 1.82 14.03 3.78
CA HIS A 163 3.19 13.98 3.25
C HIS A 163 3.97 15.24 3.65
N PRO A 164 5.19 15.09 4.20
CA PRO A 164 6.02 16.24 4.54
C PRO A 164 6.58 16.97 3.31
N ASP A 165 6.78 16.25 2.21
CA ASP A 165 7.37 16.75 0.97
C ASP A 165 6.92 15.93 -0.25
N GLY A 166 7.34 16.36 -1.44
CA GLY A 166 7.23 15.60 -2.69
C GLY A 166 5.80 15.36 -3.17
N PHE A 167 4.81 16.03 -2.59
CA PHE A 167 3.40 15.98 -2.97
C PHE A 167 2.87 17.41 -2.99
N THR A 168 2.40 17.87 -4.15
CA THR A 168 1.84 19.22 -4.35
C THR A 168 0.61 19.18 -5.25
N THR A 169 -0.16 20.26 -5.27
CA THR A 169 -1.21 20.49 -6.28
C THR A 169 -0.61 21.05 -7.56
N ASP A 170 -1.23 20.75 -8.70
CA ASP A 170 -0.90 21.36 -9.98
C ASP A 170 -1.85 22.54 -10.28
N ALA A 171 -1.30 23.70 -10.67
CA ALA A 171 -2.09 24.89 -10.93
C ALA A 171 -2.82 24.89 -12.28
N ASP A 172 -2.35 24.09 -13.25
CA ASP A 172 -2.90 24.02 -14.60
C ASP A 172 -4.13 23.09 -14.67
N TYR A 173 -4.35 22.28 -13.62
CA TYR A 173 -5.46 21.32 -13.54
C TYR A 173 -6.24 21.48 -12.25
N ALA A 174 -7.56 21.70 -12.36
CA ALA A 174 -8.45 21.86 -11.19
C ALA A 174 -8.34 20.72 -10.17
N TYR A 175 -8.08 19.49 -10.64
CA TYR A 175 -7.85 18.29 -9.81
C TYR A 175 -6.53 17.60 -10.17
N GLY A 176 -5.47 18.41 -10.31
CA GLY A 176 -4.12 17.93 -10.58
C GLY A 176 -3.27 17.82 -9.31
N PHE A 177 -2.52 16.73 -9.22
CA PHE A 177 -1.58 16.47 -8.14
C PHE A 177 -0.24 16.03 -8.71
N ARG A 178 0.85 16.64 -8.24
CA ARG A 178 2.21 16.22 -8.55
C ARG A 178 2.76 15.44 -7.37
N ILE A 179 3.37 14.29 -7.67
CA ILE A 179 4.02 13.44 -6.67
C ILE A 179 5.38 12.99 -7.18
N THR A 180 6.42 13.15 -6.37
CA THR A 180 7.77 12.65 -6.69
C THR A 180 7.82 11.14 -6.57
N PRO A 181 8.83 10.46 -7.15
CA PRO A 181 8.93 9.01 -7.08
C PRO A 181 9.13 8.57 -5.63
N LEU A 182 9.94 9.32 -4.86
CA LEU A 182 10.13 9.08 -3.43
C LEU A 182 8.82 9.24 -2.64
N ALA A 183 8.07 10.32 -2.88
CA ALA A 183 6.78 10.50 -2.22
C ALA A 183 5.75 9.43 -2.61
N THR A 184 5.82 8.89 -3.83
CA THR A 184 4.97 7.79 -4.28
C THR A 184 5.31 6.50 -3.54
N LEU A 185 6.59 6.16 -3.43
CA LEU A 185 7.06 4.99 -2.67
C LEU A 185 6.70 5.13 -1.19
N ARG A 186 6.84 6.33 -0.63
CA ARG A 186 6.37 6.60 0.74
C ARG A 186 4.85 6.45 0.89
N HIS A 187 4.06 6.90 -0.08
CA HIS A 187 2.60 6.77 -0.09
C HIS A 187 2.20 5.30 -0.03
N VAL A 188 2.77 4.48 -0.92
CA VAL A 188 2.52 3.04 -0.98
C VAL A 188 2.92 2.35 0.32
N LEU A 189 4.11 2.64 0.85
CA LEU A 189 4.57 2.08 2.11
C LEU A 189 3.64 2.42 3.28
N TRP A 190 3.18 3.67 3.36
CA TRP A 190 2.28 4.08 4.43
C TRP A 190 0.90 3.43 4.33
N ASP A 191 0.42 3.18 3.12
CA ASP A 191 -0.80 2.41 2.88
C ASP A 191 -0.61 0.96 3.38
N ASP A 192 0.48 0.30 3.00
CA ASP A 192 0.83 -1.05 3.46
C ASP A 192 0.91 -1.16 5.00
N LEU A 193 1.45 -0.14 5.68
CA LEU A 193 1.53 -0.11 7.15
C LEU A 193 0.15 -0.02 7.82
N ILE A 194 -0.82 0.69 7.21
CA ILE A 194 -2.21 0.73 7.69
C ILE A 194 -2.89 -0.64 7.51
N HIS A 195 -2.61 -1.33 6.41
CA HIS A 195 -3.12 -2.68 6.18
C HIS A 195 -2.50 -3.71 7.14
N LEU A 196 -1.19 -3.61 7.42
CA LEU A 196 -0.51 -4.42 8.45
C LEU A 196 -1.10 -4.16 9.84
N ARG A 197 -1.39 -2.91 10.18
CA ARG A 197 -2.08 -2.57 11.44
C ARG A 197 -3.44 -3.27 11.53
N SER A 198 -4.20 -3.31 10.45
CA SER A 198 -5.49 -4.02 10.40
C SER A 198 -5.33 -5.54 10.59
N ILE A 199 -4.29 -6.15 10.01
CA ILE A 199 -3.95 -7.56 10.23
C ILE A 199 -3.65 -7.84 11.72
N ARG A 200 -2.90 -6.95 12.39
CA ARG A 200 -2.64 -7.07 13.85
C ARG A 200 -3.92 -6.97 14.68
N LEU A 201 -4.86 -6.11 14.28
CA LEU A 201 -6.15 -5.99 14.96
C LEU A 201 -7.00 -7.25 14.80
N HIS A 202 -7.00 -7.88 13.63
CA HIS A 202 -7.61 -9.20 13.44
C HIS A 202 -6.98 -10.24 14.37
N ARG A 203 -5.65 -10.29 14.42
CA ARG A 203 -4.92 -11.20 15.31
C ARG A 203 -5.30 -10.98 16.78
N LYS A 204 -5.36 -9.72 17.22
CA LYS A 204 -5.80 -9.34 18.58
C LYS A 204 -7.26 -9.76 18.85
N ALA A 205 -8.15 -9.59 17.88
CA ALA A 205 -9.56 -9.99 18.00
C ALA A 205 -9.74 -11.52 18.09
N LEU A 206 -8.75 -12.30 17.64
CA LEU A 206 -8.67 -13.75 17.83
C LEU A 206 -8.07 -14.15 19.20
N GLY A 207 -7.75 -13.18 20.06
CA GLY A 207 -7.10 -13.42 21.35
C GLY A 207 -5.61 -13.72 21.26
N LEU A 208 -4.98 -13.45 20.11
CA LEU A 208 -3.56 -13.68 19.87
C LEU A 208 -2.77 -12.38 20.04
N SER A 209 -1.58 -12.47 20.66
CA SER A 209 -0.66 -11.33 20.74
C SER A 209 -0.09 -10.96 19.36
N PRO A 210 0.10 -9.66 19.06
CA PRO A 210 0.86 -9.22 17.90
C PRO A 210 2.28 -9.80 17.92
N VAL A 211 2.79 -10.18 16.76
CA VAL A 211 4.17 -10.71 16.63
C VAL A 211 5.17 -9.56 16.56
N TYR A 212 4.81 -8.46 15.91
CA TYR A 212 5.64 -7.26 15.76
C TYR A 212 4.90 -6.02 16.27
N PRO A 213 4.73 -5.89 17.60
CA PRO A 213 3.96 -4.78 18.19
C PRO A 213 4.59 -3.41 17.90
N ASP A 214 5.91 -3.35 17.72
CA ASP A 214 6.68 -2.11 17.55
C ASP A 214 6.84 -1.65 16.09
N ALA A 215 6.36 -2.45 15.12
CA ALA A 215 6.50 -2.06 13.73
C ALA A 215 5.64 -0.82 13.40
N PRO A 216 6.15 0.11 12.57
CA PRO A 216 5.57 1.44 12.41
C PRO A 216 4.11 1.43 12.02
N VAL A 217 3.38 2.49 12.41
CA VAL A 217 1.94 2.60 12.15
C VAL A 217 1.61 3.30 10.82
N GLY A 218 2.62 3.92 10.19
CA GLY A 218 2.48 4.68 8.93
C GLY A 218 2.05 6.14 9.12
N GLY A 219 2.37 6.99 8.14
CA GLY A 219 2.09 8.43 8.18
C GLY A 219 0.62 8.80 7.99
N TYR A 220 -0.24 7.85 7.59
CA TYR A 220 -1.68 8.09 7.43
C TYR A 220 -2.53 7.84 8.68
N THR A 221 -1.93 7.49 9.81
CA THR A 221 -2.70 7.25 11.05
C THR A 221 -3.59 8.40 11.48
N SER A 222 -3.19 9.64 11.20
CA SER A 222 -4.00 10.84 11.45
C SER A 222 -5.16 11.01 10.46
N ALA A 223 -5.04 10.50 9.24
CA ALA A 223 -6.06 10.57 8.19
C ALA A 223 -7.03 9.36 8.20
N TYR A 224 -6.56 8.20 8.66
CA TYR A 224 -7.34 6.98 8.84
C TYR A 224 -7.25 6.50 10.30
N PRO A 225 -7.90 7.21 11.23
CA PRO A 225 -7.91 6.77 12.61
C PRO A 225 -8.75 5.49 12.71
N ILE A 226 -8.05 4.37 12.78
CA ILE A 226 -8.65 3.09 13.14
C ILE A 226 -8.81 3.10 14.68
N TYR A 227 -10.06 3.16 15.15
CA TYR A 227 -10.44 3.04 16.55
C TYR A 227 -10.84 1.61 16.91
#